data_AF-A0A523XF14-F1
#
_entry.id   AF-A0A523XF14-F1
#
_cell.length_a   1.000
_cell.length_b   1.000
_cell.length_c   1.000
_cell.angle_alpha   90.00
_cell.angle_beta   90.00
_cell.angle_gamma   90.00
#
_symmetry.space_group_name_H-M   'P 1'
#
loop_
_entity.id
_entity.type
_entity.pdbx_description
1 polymer ?
#
loop_
_entity_poly.entity_id
_entity_poly.type
_entity_poly.pdbx_seq_one_letter_code
_entity_poly.pdbx_strand_id
1 'polypeptide(L)'
;MEGTTKTPLEEFIELYSQIKDKFAELPTVLTKLSSYSGDIVKENTDLKSKHKEIEDKFTKLKAEYETKDQSIEEALKEANQYKVKFESVEDQMKGLRKMYEEMSQERAEEIDIQDLLAIYTVLFEKVFAANPHTKILLLLQGVSDKEEWTRDELVKTTGFTPAAIIRSLHDLRNSGIVETDDSATKVKLIKKLA
;
A
#
# COMPACT_ATOMS: atom_id res chain seq x y z
N MET A 1 14.23 96.47 16.26
CA MET A 1 13.78 95.14 16.70
C MET A 1 12.79 95.38 17.82
N GLU A 2 11.55 95.72 17.47
CA GLU A 2 10.46 95.83 18.45
C GLU A 2 9.82 94.46 18.59
N GLY A 3 10.19 93.74 19.64
CA GLY A 3 9.44 92.59 20.09
C GLY A 3 8.16 93.10 20.75
N THR A 4 7.05 93.10 20.02
CA THR A 4 5.72 93.28 20.61
C THR A 4 5.48 92.15 21.60
N THR A 5 5.65 92.44 22.90
CA THR A 5 5.26 91.54 23.98
C THR A 5 3.76 91.39 23.95
N LYS A 6 3.26 90.17 23.69
CA LYS A 6 1.83 89.86 23.73
C LYS A 6 1.26 90.31 25.07
N THR A 7 0.08 90.91 25.03
CA THR A 7 -0.65 91.23 26.26
C THR A 7 -1.09 89.92 26.94
N PRO A 8 -1.22 89.90 28.28
CA PRO A 8 -1.71 88.71 28.99
C PRO A 8 -3.06 88.18 28.47
N LEU A 9 -3.89 89.06 27.89
CA LEU A 9 -5.16 88.70 27.27
C LEU A 9 -4.97 87.98 25.93
N GLU A 10 -4.02 88.41 25.10
CA GLU A 10 -3.70 87.74 23.83
C GLU A 10 -3.11 86.35 24.06
N GLU A 11 -2.24 86.19 25.08
CA GLU A 11 -1.71 84.88 25.49
C GLU A 11 -2.83 83.94 25.99
N PHE A 12 -3.79 84.47 26.76
CA PHE A 12 -4.94 83.70 27.23
C PHE A 12 -5.85 83.24 26.08
N ILE A 13 -6.14 84.12 25.10
CA ILE A 13 -6.96 83.80 23.94
C ILE A 13 -6.30 82.71 23.08
N GLU A 14 -4.99 82.82 22.85
CA GLU A 14 -4.24 81.82 22.09
C GLU A 14 -4.21 80.47 22.81
N LEU A 15 -4.00 80.45 24.12
CA LEU A 15 -4.06 79.23 24.93
C LEU A 15 -5.46 78.61 24.90
N TYR A 16 -6.52 79.42 25.01
CA TYR A 16 -7.90 78.94 24.92
C TYR A 16 -8.22 78.35 23.55
N SER A 17 -7.76 78.98 22.46
CA SER A 17 -7.92 78.44 21.11
C SER A 17 -7.22 77.08 20.97
N GLN A 18 -5.96 76.97 21.43
CA GLN A 18 -5.22 75.71 21.39
C GLN A 18 -5.91 74.60 22.22
N ILE A 19 -6.46 74.93 23.40
CA ILE A 19 -7.20 73.97 24.22
C ILE A 19 -8.47 73.53 23.49
N LYS A 20 -9.23 74.46 22.91
CA LYS A 20 -10.45 74.18 22.18
C LYS A 20 -10.20 73.29 20.96
N ASP A 21 -9.15 73.56 20.21
CA ASP A 21 -8.77 72.77 19.04
C ASP A 21 -8.38 71.34 19.45
N LYS A 22 -7.57 71.18 20.50
CA LYS A 22 -7.25 69.85 21.07
C LYS A 22 -8.48 69.11 21.58
N PHE A 23 -9.43 69.83 22.19
CA PHE A 23 -10.69 69.22 22.64
C PHE A 23 -11.57 68.76 21.48
N ALA A 24 -11.52 69.47 20.34
CA ALA A 24 -12.23 69.10 19.13
C ALA A 24 -11.65 67.84 18.44
N GLU A 25 -10.37 67.53 18.66
CA GLU A 25 -9.72 66.30 18.16
C GLU A 25 -10.04 65.05 19.02
N LEU A 26 -10.42 65.24 20.29
CA LEU A 26 -10.66 64.15 21.24
C LEU A 26 -11.72 63.13 20.76
N PRO A 27 -12.87 63.53 20.18
CA PRO A 27 -13.85 62.59 19.62
C PRO A 27 -13.28 61.75 18.48
N THR A 28 -12.42 62.33 17.63
CA THR A 28 -11.77 61.62 16.53
C THR A 28 -10.78 60.58 17.05
N VAL A 29 -10.05 60.91 18.12
CA VAL A 29 -9.15 59.94 18.78
C VAL A 29 -9.97 58.82 19.45
N LEU A 30 -11.07 59.16 20.13
CA LEU A 30 -11.92 58.18 20.80
C LEU A 30 -12.56 57.19 19.83
N THR A 31 -13.03 57.67 18.67
CA THR A 31 -13.59 56.82 17.61
C THR A 31 -12.56 55.87 17.02
N LYS A 32 -11.34 56.33 16.75
CA LYS A 32 -10.21 55.47 16.31
C LYS A 32 -9.83 54.44 17.37
N LEU A 33 -9.79 54.83 18.64
CA LEU A 33 -9.48 53.91 19.73
C LEU A 33 -10.56 52.82 19.86
N SER A 34 -11.82 53.19 19.69
CA SER A 34 -12.93 52.23 19.70
C SER A 34 -12.88 51.26 18.52
N SER A 35 -12.50 51.72 17.33
CA SER A 35 -12.35 50.82 16.18
C SER A 35 -11.20 49.83 16.39
N TYR A 36 -10.04 50.32 16.85
CA TYR A 36 -8.90 49.44 17.13
C TYR A 36 -9.20 48.42 18.23
N SER A 37 -9.91 48.84 19.29
CA SER A 37 -10.37 47.91 20.33
C SER A 37 -11.26 46.81 19.75
N GLY A 38 -12.20 47.17 18.86
CA GLY A 38 -13.05 46.21 18.16
C GLY A 38 -12.28 45.23 17.28
N ASP A 39 -11.29 45.71 16.53
CA ASP A 39 -10.46 44.88 15.66
C ASP A 39 -9.57 43.93 16.47
N ILE A 40 -8.97 44.40 17.57
CA ILE A 40 -8.20 43.57 18.50
C ILE A 40 -9.07 42.44 19.08
N VAL A 41 -10.31 42.74 19.45
CA VAL A 41 -11.22 41.71 19.99
C VAL A 41 -11.52 40.65 18.93
N LYS A 42 -11.79 41.05 17.68
CA LYS A 42 -12.02 40.12 16.56
C LYS A 42 -10.80 39.25 16.27
N GLU A 43 -9.62 39.87 16.18
CA GLU A 43 -8.39 39.14 15.92
C GLU A 43 -8.08 38.15 17.05
N ASN A 44 -8.34 38.52 18.31
CA ASN A 44 -8.17 37.63 19.44
C ASN A 44 -9.17 36.46 19.42
N THR A 45 -10.43 36.70 19.02
CA THR A 45 -11.39 35.60 18.84
C THR A 45 -10.98 34.64 17.73
N ASP A 46 -10.47 35.17 16.60
CA ASP A 46 -10.01 34.37 15.48
C ASP A 46 -8.77 33.55 15.84
N LEU A 47 -7.81 34.17 16.54
CA LEU A 47 -6.61 33.49 17.04
C LEU A 47 -6.96 32.36 18.01
N LYS A 48 -7.92 32.58 18.91
CA LYS A 48 -8.41 31.52 19.81
C LYS A 48 -9.04 30.36 19.06
N SER A 49 -9.83 30.64 18.02
CA SER A 49 -10.41 29.59 17.17
C SER A 49 -9.32 28.80 16.46
N LYS A 50 -8.36 29.48 15.83
CA LYS A 50 -7.23 28.83 15.15
C LYS A 50 -6.37 28.01 16.10
N HIS A 51 -6.14 28.50 17.32
CA HIS A 51 -5.38 27.77 18.33
C HIS A 51 -6.07 26.46 18.69
N LYS A 52 -7.39 26.50 18.92
CA LYS A 52 -8.19 25.30 19.19
C LYS A 52 -8.15 24.31 18.03
N GLU A 53 -8.28 24.78 16.79
CA GLU A 53 -8.17 23.91 15.61
C GLU A 53 -6.81 23.24 15.49
N ILE A 54 -5.72 23.95 15.82
CA ILE A 54 -4.37 23.39 15.81
C ILE A 54 -4.23 22.33 16.91
N GLU A 55 -4.77 22.59 18.10
CA GLU A 55 -4.75 21.64 19.23
C GLU A 55 -5.53 20.37 18.90
N ASP A 56 -6.71 20.50 18.27
CA ASP A 56 -7.50 19.37 17.78
C ASP A 56 -6.78 18.56 16.68
N LYS A 57 -6.03 19.23 15.79
CA LYS A 57 -5.21 18.54 14.78
C LYS A 57 -4.01 17.82 15.40
N PHE A 58 -3.37 18.45 16.39
CA PHE A 58 -2.22 17.88 17.07
C PHE A 58 -2.59 16.63 17.88
N THR A 59 -3.72 16.67 18.59
CA THR A 59 -4.23 15.52 19.34
C THR A 59 -4.59 14.34 18.42
N LYS A 60 -5.24 14.61 17.27
CA LYS A 60 -5.51 13.58 16.25
C LYS A 60 -4.23 12.98 15.68
N LEU A 61 -3.26 13.81 15.30
CA LEU A 61 -2.00 13.35 14.73
C LEU A 61 -1.22 12.48 15.72
N LYS A 62 -1.25 12.84 17.02
CA LYS A 62 -0.63 12.05 18.08
C LYS A 62 -1.28 10.67 18.19
N ALA A 63 -2.61 10.58 18.18
CA ALA A 63 -3.32 9.30 18.23
C ALA A 63 -3.05 8.43 16.99
N GLU A 64 -2.98 9.03 15.80
CA GLU A 64 -2.61 8.31 14.57
C GLU A 64 -1.17 7.76 14.63
N TYR A 65 -0.24 8.55 15.18
CA TYR A 65 1.15 8.12 15.37
C TYR A 65 1.25 6.94 16.32
N GLU A 66 0.59 7.01 17.49
CA GLU A 66 0.55 5.91 18.47
C GLU A 66 -0.04 4.62 17.87
N THR A 67 -1.09 4.75 17.05
CA THR A 67 -1.71 3.61 16.36
C THR A 67 -0.76 3.00 15.32
N LYS A 68 -0.04 3.84 14.57
CA LYS A 68 0.94 3.36 13.57
C LYS A 68 2.14 2.69 14.22
N ASP A 69 2.65 3.23 15.33
CA ASP A 69 3.75 2.61 16.07
C ASP A 69 3.35 1.21 16.57
N GLN A 70 2.14 1.05 17.13
CA GLN A 70 1.62 -0.27 17.51
C GLN A 70 1.53 -1.23 16.32
N SER A 71 1.01 -0.76 15.18
CA SER A 71 0.91 -1.59 13.97
C SER A 71 2.30 -2.00 13.43
N ILE A 72 3.30 -1.12 13.53
CA ILE A 72 4.69 -1.42 13.16
C ILE A 72 5.28 -2.48 14.10
N GLU A 73 5.05 -2.37 15.41
CA GLU A 73 5.51 -3.37 16.37
C GLU A 73 4.88 -4.75 16.12
N GLU A 74 3.58 -4.80 15.80
CA GLU A 74 2.88 -6.03 15.43
C GLU A 74 3.45 -6.65 14.14
N ALA A 75 3.63 -5.83 13.10
CA ALA A 75 4.21 -6.29 11.84
C ALA A 75 5.65 -6.81 11.99
N LEU A 76 6.46 -6.16 12.83
CA LEU A 76 7.82 -6.62 13.16
C LEU A 76 7.79 -7.96 13.91
N LYS A 77 6.84 -8.15 14.82
CA LYS A 77 6.65 -9.42 15.53
C LYS A 77 6.27 -10.55 14.58
N GLU A 78 5.33 -10.30 13.67
CA GLU A 78 4.94 -11.28 12.64
C GLU A 78 6.10 -11.60 11.70
N ALA A 79 6.83 -10.59 11.21
CA ALA A 79 8.00 -10.80 10.36
C ALA A 79 9.05 -11.69 11.04
N ASN A 80 9.33 -11.46 12.33
CA ASN A 80 10.23 -12.30 13.11
C ASN A 80 9.69 -13.74 13.27
N GLN A 81 8.39 -13.93 13.46
CA GLN A 81 7.80 -15.26 13.51
C GLN A 81 7.93 -16.00 12.17
N TYR A 82 7.71 -15.32 11.05
CA TYR A 82 7.92 -15.91 9.72
C TYR A 82 9.38 -16.25 9.47
N LYS A 83 10.32 -15.41 9.92
CA LYS A 83 11.75 -15.70 9.84
C LYS A 83 12.12 -16.98 10.58
N VAL A 84 11.65 -17.15 11.82
CA VAL A 84 11.88 -18.37 12.61
C VAL A 84 11.25 -19.61 11.93
N LYS A 85 10.03 -19.48 11.39
CA LYS A 85 9.39 -20.56 10.63
C LYS A 85 10.18 -20.92 9.37
N PHE A 86 10.72 -19.93 8.67
CA PHE A 86 11.52 -20.13 7.47
C PHE A 86 12.83 -20.86 7.79
N GLU A 87 13.55 -20.45 8.82
CA GLU A 87 14.76 -21.13 9.32
C GLU A 87 14.45 -22.59 9.68
N SER A 88 13.33 -22.85 10.36
CA SER A 88 12.89 -24.21 10.67
C SER A 88 12.58 -25.06 9.43
N VAL A 89 11.95 -24.48 8.41
CA VAL A 89 11.68 -25.18 7.14
C VAL A 89 12.98 -25.45 6.38
N GLU A 90 13.92 -24.51 6.39
CA GLU A 90 15.23 -24.68 5.77
C GLU A 90 15.99 -25.85 6.41
N ASP A 91 15.96 -25.95 7.74
CA ASP A 91 16.57 -27.05 8.49
C ASP A 91 15.88 -28.39 8.19
N GLN A 92 14.54 -28.42 8.13
CA GLN A 92 13.79 -29.60 7.70
C GLN A 92 14.16 -30.03 6.29
N MET A 93 14.33 -29.08 5.36
CA MET A 93 14.77 -29.36 3.99
C MET A 93 16.20 -29.90 3.93
N LYS A 94 17.12 -29.37 4.74
CA LYS A 94 18.48 -29.93 4.88
C LYS A 94 18.44 -31.37 5.39
N GLY A 95 17.61 -31.64 6.40
CA GLY A 95 17.38 -32.99 6.91
C GLY A 95 16.83 -33.93 5.85
N LEU A 96 15.83 -33.49 5.07
CA LEU A 96 15.25 -34.28 3.98
C LEU A 96 16.26 -34.57 2.87
N ARG A 97 17.09 -33.58 2.50
CA ARG A 97 18.19 -33.78 1.52
C ARG A 97 19.18 -34.82 2.00
N LYS A 98 19.60 -34.75 3.27
CA LYS A 98 20.51 -35.72 3.86
C LYS A 98 19.91 -37.13 3.88
N MET A 99 18.65 -37.25 4.28
CA MET A 99 17.93 -38.54 4.25
C MET A 99 17.81 -39.09 2.82
N TYR A 100 17.59 -38.22 1.83
CA TYR A 100 17.53 -38.62 0.43
C TYR A 100 18.91 -39.07 -0.08
N GLU A 101 19.98 -38.34 0.26
CA GLU A 101 21.36 -38.74 -0.06
C GLU A 101 21.71 -40.09 0.58
N GLU A 102 21.41 -40.29 1.87
CA GLU A 102 21.62 -41.55 2.59
C GLU A 102 20.82 -42.70 1.94
N MET A 103 19.52 -42.53 1.67
CA MET A 103 18.72 -43.54 0.96
C MET A 103 19.22 -43.79 -0.48
N SER A 104 19.73 -42.77 -1.17
CA SER A 104 20.25 -42.93 -2.53
C SER A 104 21.58 -43.67 -2.55
N GLN A 105 22.42 -43.49 -1.52
CA GLN A 105 23.66 -44.23 -1.34
C GLN A 105 23.41 -45.67 -0.90
N GLU A 106 22.43 -45.91 -0.02
CA GLU A 106 22.01 -47.27 0.38
C GLU A 106 21.34 -48.04 -0.77
N ARG A 107 20.70 -47.35 -1.72
CA ARG A 107 20.14 -47.95 -2.95
C ARG A 107 21.07 -47.88 -4.15
N ALA A 108 22.35 -47.54 -3.97
CA ALA A 108 23.32 -47.54 -5.07
C ALA A 108 23.68 -48.97 -5.55
N GLU A 109 23.17 -50.02 -4.89
CA GLU A 109 23.04 -51.35 -5.49
C GLU A 109 21.76 -51.37 -6.35
N GLU A 110 21.94 -51.14 -7.66
CA GLU A 110 20.94 -51.28 -8.74
C GLU A 110 19.60 -50.53 -8.54
N ILE A 111 19.58 -49.21 -8.74
CA ILE A 111 18.33 -48.56 -9.18
C ILE A 111 18.10 -48.96 -10.65
N ASP A 112 17.26 -49.96 -10.85
CA ASP A 112 16.75 -50.33 -12.18
C ASP A 112 16.03 -49.12 -12.78
N ILE A 113 16.23 -48.87 -14.08
CA ILE A 113 15.61 -47.79 -14.83
C ILE A 113 14.08 -47.81 -14.67
N GLN A 114 13.51 -48.99 -14.40
CA GLN A 114 12.09 -49.18 -14.10
C GLN A 114 11.65 -48.49 -12.79
N ASP A 115 12.48 -48.48 -11.75
CA ASP A 115 12.18 -47.79 -10.48
C ASP A 115 12.28 -46.28 -10.63
N LEU A 116 13.22 -45.80 -11.44
CA LEU A 116 13.31 -44.39 -11.79
C LEU A 116 12.06 -43.95 -12.57
N LEU A 117 11.62 -44.75 -13.55
CA LEU A 117 10.38 -44.53 -14.29
C LEU A 117 9.14 -44.57 -13.38
N ALA A 118 9.11 -45.46 -12.38
CA ALA A 118 8.03 -45.54 -11.40
C ALA A 118 7.98 -44.29 -10.51
N ILE A 119 9.12 -43.81 -10.02
CA ILE A 119 9.21 -42.56 -9.25
C ILE A 119 8.76 -41.36 -10.10
N TYR A 120 9.22 -41.28 -11.35
CA TYR A 120 8.76 -40.24 -12.28
C TYR A 120 7.26 -40.33 -12.53
N THR A 121 6.70 -41.53 -12.72
CA THR A 121 5.26 -41.73 -12.90
C THR A 121 4.48 -41.26 -11.68
N VAL A 122 4.93 -41.61 -10.47
CA VAL A 122 4.28 -41.18 -9.22
C VAL A 122 4.39 -39.66 -9.02
N LEU A 123 5.53 -39.03 -9.33
CA LEU A 123 5.67 -37.58 -9.29
C LEU A 123 4.76 -36.90 -10.32
N PHE A 124 4.70 -37.42 -11.55
CA PHE A 124 3.82 -36.92 -12.61
C PHE A 124 2.34 -37.04 -12.24
N GLU A 125 1.91 -38.18 -11.70
CA GLU A 125 0.52 -38.46 -11.38
C GLU A 125 0.04 -37.81 -10.07
N LYS A 126 0.89 -37.73 -9.04
CA LYS A 126 0.46 -37.26 -7.71
C LYS A 126 0.84 -35.82 -7.41
N VAL A 127 2.03 -35.39 -7.82
CA VAL A 127 2.55 -34.04 -7.52
C VAL A 127 2.20 -33.07 -8.63
N PHE A 128 2.41 -33.47 -9.89
CA PHE A 128 2.15 -32.59 -11.02
C PHE A 128 0.68 -32.55 -11.45
N ALA A 129 -0.08 -33.64 -11.31
CA ALA A 129 -1.52 -33.62 -11.60
C ALA A 129 -2.34 -32.77 -10.61
N ALA A 130 -1.75 -32.39 -9.47
CA ALA A 130 -2.34 -31.43 -8.52
C ALA A 130 -2.15 -29.97 -8.97
N ASN A 131 -1.20 -29.70 -9.88
CA ASN A 131 -0.97 -28.37 -10.44
C ASN A 131 -1.79 -28.19 -11.74
N PRO A 132 -2.72 -27.22 -11.78
CA PRO A 132 -3.51 -26.93 -12.97
C PRO A 132 -2.66 -26.67 -14.22
N HIS A 133 -1.51 -26.00 -14.11
CA HIS A 133 -0.62 -25.72 -15.24
C HIS A 133 -0.13 -27.00 -15.91
N THR A 134 0.40 -27.93 -15.13
CA THR A 134 1.02 -29.15 -15.66
C THR A 134 -0.02 -30.09 -16.23
N LYS A 135 -1.18 -30.22 -15.59
CA LYS A 135 -2.27 -31.06 -16.09
C LYS A 135 -2.86 -30.51 -17.40
N ILE A 136 -3.00 -29.19 -17.54
CA ILE A 136 -3.44 -28.54 -18.79
C ILE A 136 -2.42 -28.82 -19.89
N LEU A 137 -1.13 -28.60 -19.64
CA LEU A 137 -0.09 -28.86 -20.65
C LEU A 137 -0.03 -30.34 -21.08
N LEU A 138 -0.16 -31.27 -20.13
CA LEU A 138 -0.17 -32.70 -20.44
C LEU A 138 -1.37 -33.07 -21.33
N LEU A 139 -2.55 -32.49 -21.08
CA LEU A 139 -3.73 -32.73 -21.91
C LEU A 139 -3.57 -32.14 -23.31
N LEU A 140 -3.02 -30.94 -23.42
CA LEU A 140 -2.75 -30.29 -24.71
C LEU A 140 -1.67 -31.03 -25.52
N GLN A 141 -0.72 -31.66 -24.83
CA GLN A 141 0.40 -32.39 -25.41
C GLN A 141 0.04 -33.84 -25.77
N GLY A 142 -0.76 -34.51 -24.93
CA GLY A 142 -1.04 -35.96 -25.02
C GLY A 142 -2.19 -36.34 -25.96
N VAL A 143 -3.04 -35.39 -26.38
CA VAL A 143 -4.13 -35.65 -27.31
C VAL A 143 -3.76 -35.16 -28.71
N SER A 144 -3.19 -36.07 -29.51
CA SER A 144 -2.66 -35.80 -30.85
C SER A 144 -3.69 -35.18 -31.81
N ASP A 145 -4.96 -35.55 -31.67
CA ASP A 145 -6.02 -35.24 -32.66
C ASP A 145 -6.80 -33.94 -32.39
N LYS A 146 -6.52 -33.25 -31.27
CA LYS A 146 -7.26 -32.04 -30.89
C LYS A 146 -6.32 -30.86 -30.68
N GLU A 147 -6.29 -29.96 -31.67
CA GLU A 147 -5.43 -28.77 -31.64
C GLU A 147 -5.99 -27.62 -30.79
N GLU A 148 -7.32 -27.52 -30.65
CA GLU A 148 -7.99 -26.47 -29.89
C GLU A 148 -8.83 -27.07 -28.76
N TRP A 149 -8.66 -26.53 -27.56
CA TRP A 149 -9.47 -26.90 -26.39
C TRP A 149 -10.30 -25.72 -25.94
N THR A 150 -11.56 -25.98 -25.60
CA THR A 150 -12.39 -24.99 -24.93
C THR A 150 -12.20 -25.04 -23.42
N ARG A 151 -12.38 -23.90 -22.75
CA ARG A 151 -12.29 -23.81 -21.29
C ARG A 151 -13.17 -24.84 -20.59
N ASP A 152 -14.42 -25.00 -21.02
CA ASP A 152 -15.39 -25.88 -20.36
C ASP A 152 -15.00 -27.36 -20.49
N GLU A 153 -14.33 -27.73 -21.58
CA GLU A 153 -13.75 -29.07 -21.74
C GLU A 153 -12.54 -29.27 -20.83
N LEU A 154 -11.68 -28.25 -20.68
CA LEU A 154 -10.56 -28.32 -19.73
C LEU A 154 -11.07 -28.43 -18.29
N VAL A 155 -12.14 -27.72 -17.91
CA VAL A 155 -12.79 -27.83 -16.59
C VAL A 155 -13.28 -29.26 -16.38
N LYS A 156 -14.00 -29.82 -17.34
CA LYS A 156 -14.58 -31.16 -17.26
C LYS A 156 -13.51 -32.26 -17.18
N THR A 157 -12.42 -32.14 -17.94
CA THR A 157 -11.38 -33.17 -18.02
C THR A 157 -10.36 -33.06 -16.89
N THR A 158 -10.02 -31.86 -16.43
CA THR A 158 -9.04 -31.69 -15.35
C THR A 158 -9.63 -31.82 -13.96
N GLY A 159 -10.93 -31.52 -13.79
CA GLY A 159 -11.61 -31.47 -12.50
C GLY A 159 -11.28 -30.23 -11.66
N PHE A 160 -10.58 -29.24 -12.23
CA PHE A 160 -10.27 -27.98 -11.56
C PHE A 160 -11.39 -26.95 -11.69
N THR A 161 -11.41 -26.00 -10.76
CA THR A 161 -12.38 -24.89 -10.81
C THR A 161 -12.12 -24.01 -12.05
N PRO A 162 -13.16 -23.43 -12.67
CA PRO A 162 -13.00 -22.56 -13.84
C PRO A 162 -12.01 -21.41 -13.61
N ALA A 163 -12.00 -20.83 -12.41
CA ALA A 163 -11.07 -19.76 -12.05
C ALA A 163 -9.60 -20.22 -12.02
N ALA A 164 -9.33 -21.43 -11.52
CA ALA A 164 -7.97 -21.99 -11.50
C ALA A 164 -7.46 -22.25 -12.92
N ILE A 165 -8.33 -22.69 -13.82
CA ILE A 165 -8.00 -22.90 -15.23
C ILE A 165 -7.73 -21.57 -15.92
N ILE A 166 -8.59 -20.57 -15.77
CA ILE A 166 -8.39 -19.24 -16.36
C ILE A 166 -7.05 -18.64 -15.93
N ARG A 167 -6.77 -18.65 -14.62
CA ARG A 167 -5.49 -18.17 -14.09
C ARG A 167 -4.31 -18.89 -14.74
N SER A 168 -4.37 -20.21 -14.79
CA SER A 168 -3.30 -21.02 -15.37
C SER A 168 -3.13 -20.79 -16.87
N LEU A 169 -4.22 -20.55 -17.60
CA LEU A 169 -4.17 -20.22 -19.02
C LEU A 169 -3.56 -18.85 -19.27
N HIS A 170 -3.83 -17.86 -18.43
CA HIS A 170 -3.15 -16.56 -18.50
C HIS A 170 -1.66 -16.68 -18.18
N ASP A 171 -1.29 -17.44 -17.16
CA ASP A 171 0.12 -17.66 -16.78
C ASP A 171 0.87 -18.42 -17.89
N LEU A 172 0.23 -19.42 -18.52
CA LEU A 172 0.78 -20.15 -19.67
C LEU A 172 0.85 -19.30 -20.95
N ARG A 173 -0.10 -18.38 -21.16
CA ARG A 173 -0.06 -17.42 -22.28
C ARG A 173 1.09 -16.42 -22.10
N ASN A 174 1.23 -15.87 -20.90
CA ASN A 174 2.27 -14.90 -20.56
C ASN A 174 3.68 -15.50 -20.67
N SER A 175 3.81 -16.81 -20.46
CA SER A 175 5.07 -17.55 -20.67
C SER A 175 5.29 -18.01 -22.12
N GLY A 176 4.38 -17.68 -23.04
CA GLY A 176 4.53 -17.99 -24.47
C GLY A 176 4.40 -19.49 -24.78
N ILE A 177 3.67 -20.24 -23.95
CA ILE A 177 3.49 -21.68 -24.13
C ILE A 177 2.18 -21.99 -24.85
N VAL A 178 1.11 -21.23 -24.57
CA VAL A 178 -0.21 -21.40 -25.19
C VAL A 178 -0.71 -20.08 -25.79
N GLU A 179 -1.45 -20.20 -26.89
CA GLU A 179 -2.26 -19.12 -27.46
C GLU A 179 -3.68 -19.21 -26.90
N THR A 180 -4.18 -18.09 -26.39
CA THR A 180 -5.56 -17.97 -25.93
C THR A 180 -6.22 -16.75 -26.55
N ASP A 181 -7.51 -16.87 -26.82
CA ASP A 181 -8.36 -15.73 -27.21
C ASP A 181 -8.45 -14.70 -26.06
N ASP A 182 -8.85 -13.46 -26.35
CA ASP A 182 -8.93 -12.37 -25.35
C ASP A 182 -9.91 -12.69 -24.20
N SER A 183 -10.84 -13.62 -24.44
CA SER A 183 -11.78 -14.17 -23.46
C SER A 183 -11.28 -15.43 -22.73
N ALA A 184 -10.08 -15.94 -23.05
CA ALA A 184 -9.55 -17.22 -22.59
C ALA A 184 -10.50 -18.42 -22.82
N THR A 185 -11.40 -18.33 -23.79
CA THR A 185 -12.42 -19.36 -24.09
C THR A 185 -11.83 -20.53 -24.88
N LYS A 186 -10.86 -20.24 -25.75
CA LYS A 186 -10.14 -21.20 -26.57
C LYS A 186 -8.65 -21.19 -26.26
N VAL A 187 -8.04 -22.36 -26.30
CA VAL A 187 -6.63 -22.58 -25.98
C VAL A 187 -5.98 -23.47 -27.03
N LYS A 188 -4.82 -23.04 -27.53
CA LYS A 188 -3.98 -23.80 -28.46
C LYS A 188 -2.54 -23.84 -27.94
N LEU A 189 -1.86 -24.97 -28.09
CA LEU A 189 -0.44 -25.08 -27.73
C LEU A 189 0.42 -24.55 -28.89
N ILE A 190 1.36 -23.64 -28.59
CA ILE A 190 2.20 -22.99 -29.62
C ILE A 190 3.21 -23.98 -30.21
N LYS A 191 3.79 -24.84 -29.39
CA LYS A 191 4.77 -25.84 -29.81
C LYS A 191 4.50 -27.17 -29.11
N LYS A 192 4.08 -28.17 -29.88
CA LYS A 192 4.07 -29.56 -29.43
C LYS A 192 5.53 -30.05 -29.36
N LEU A 193 5.91 -30.70 -28.26
CA LEU A 193 7.14 -31.50 -28.26
C LEU A 193 6.93 -32.66 -29.24
N ALA A 194 7.82 -32.78 -30.23
CA ALA A 194 7.84 -33.86 -31.20
C ALA A 194 8.42 -35.14 -30.58
#